data_AF-A0A920LIN6-F1
#
_entry.id   AF-A0A920LIN6-F1
#
_cell.length_a   1.000
_cell.length_b   1.000
_cell.length_c   1.000
_cell.angle_alpha   90.00
_cell.angle_beta   90.00
_cell.angle_gamma   90.00
#
_symmetry.space_group_name_H-M   'P 1'
#
loop_
_entity.id
_entity.type
_entity.pdbx_description
1 polymer ?
#
loop_
_entity_poly.entity_id
_entity_poly.type
_entity_poly.pdbx_seq_one_letter_code
_entity_poly.pdbx_strand_id
1 'polypeptide(L)' 'MISVLTINHNNSEMSFLEKFSFNKDNLQEALLSLKNIGGIDECMILSTCNRVELYVSSDKKIYHFL' A
#
# COMPACT_ATOMS: atom_id res chain seq x y z
N MET A 1 -0.99 -11.00 12.18
CA MET A 1 -2.05 -9.96 12.20
C MET A 1 -2.05 -9.24 10.87
N ILE A 2 -3.23 -9.00 10.28
CA ILE A 2 -3.31 -8.23 9.02
C ILE A 2 -3.68 -6.78 9.35
N SER A 3 -2.93 -5.85 8.79
CA SER A 3 -3.22 -4.41 8.84
C SER A 3 -3.43 -3.87 7.43
N VAL A 4 -4.30 -2.87 7.28
CA VAL A 4 -4.58 -2.22 6.00
C VAL A 4 -4.42 -0.72 6.13
N LEU A 5 -3.67 -0.13 5.20
CA LEU A 5 -3.64 1.30 4.95
C LEU A 5 -4.43 1.57 3.68
N THR A 6 -5.50 2.36 3.80
CA THR A 6 -6.38 2.68 2.67
C THR A 6 -6.30 4.16 2.37
N ILE A 7 -5.97 4.49 1.13
CA ILE A 7 -6.15 5.82 0.57
C ILE A 7 -7.44 5.76 -0.24
N ASN A 8 -8.50 6.31 0.35
CA ASN A 8 -9.80 6.46 -0.30
C ASN A 8 -10.12 7.94 -0.43
N HIS A 9 -10.55 8.35 -1.61
CA HIS A 9 -10.90 9.72 -1.90
C HIS A 9 -12.38 9.76 -2.27
N ASN A 10 -13.24 9.72 -1.26
CA ASN A 10 -14.69 9.61 -1.46
C ASN A 10 -15.32 10.83 -2.17
N ASN A 11 -14.59 11.93 -2.47
CA ASN A 11 -15.22 13.10 -3.10
C ASN A 11 -14.32 14.21 -3.70
N SER A 12 -13.06 13.96 -4.07
CA SER A 12 -12.22 15.03 -4.65
C SER A 12 -11.39 14.53 -5.84
N GLU A 13 -10.71 15.44 -6.55
CA GLU A 13 -10.12 15.22 -7.89
C GLU A 13 -9.31 13.91 -8.04
N MET A 14 -9.60 13.15 -9.11
CA MET A 14 -8.83 11.98 -9.56
C MET A 14 -7.31 12.22 -9.60
N SER A 15 -6.90 13.47 -9.84
CA SER A 15 -5.52 13.93 -9.90
C SER A 15 -4.70 13.62 -8.64
N PHE A 16 -5.35 13.49 -7.48
CA PHE A 16 -4.68 13.09 -6.24
C PHE A 16 -4.35 11.59 -6.24
N LEU A 17 -5.29 10.73 -6.62
CA LEU A 17 -5.09 9.28 -6.66
C LEU A 17 -4.13 8.84 -7.77
N GLU A 18 -4.06 9.56 -8.89
CA GLU A 18 -3.09 9.28 -9.96
C GLU A 18 -1.64 9.30 -9.45
N LYS A 19 -1.32 10.21 -8.51
CA LYS A 19 0.01 10.31 -7.90
C LYS A 19 0.38 9.11 -7.03
N PHE A 20 -0.61 8.40 -6.50
CA PHE A 20 -0.43 7.19 -5.68
C PHE A 20 -0.73 5.91 -6.46
N SER A 21 -1.13 6.02 -7.72
CA SER A 21 -1.40 4.86 -8.55
C SER A 21 -0.10 4.13 -8.86
N PHE A 22 -0.10 2.83 -8.58
CA PHE A 22 1.00 1.97 -8.96
C PHE A 22 0.80 1.52 -10.41
N ASN A 23 1.72 1.88 -11.30
CA ASN A 23 1.81 1.28 -12.62
C ASN A 23 2.57 -0.06 -12.51
N LYS A 24 2.59 -0.86 -13.59
CA LYS A 24 3.23 -2.19 -13.52
C LYS A 24 4.71 -2.12 -13.20
N ASP A 25 5.38 -1.03 -13.59
CA ASP A 25 6.82 -0.88 -13.45
C ASP A 25 7.22 -0.51 -12.01
N ASN A 26 6.42 0.28 -11.31
CA ASN A 26 6.67 0.70 -9.92
C ASN A 26 6.07 -0.26 -8.86
N LEU A 27 5.11 -1.11 -9.25
CA LEU A 27 4.45 -2.03 -8.32
C LEU A 27 5.42 -3.06 -7.73
N GLN A 28 6.32 -3.60 -8.56
CA GLN A 28 7.29 -4.60 -8.11
C GLN A 28 8.28 -3.99 -7.10
N GLU A 29 8.79 -2.80 -7.39
CA GLU A 29 9.70 -2.08 -6.50
C GLU A 29 9.04 -1.71 -5.16
N ALA A 30 7.77 -1.30 -5.21
CA ALA A 30 6.98 -1.01 -4.01
C ALA A 30 6.76 -2.25 -3.13
N LEU A 31 6.39 -3.38 -3.73
CA LEU A 31 6.23 -4.66 -3.01
C LEU A 31 7.55 -5.13 -2.40
N LEU A 32 8.67 -5.01 -3.12
CA LEU A 32 10.00 -5.34 -2.59
C LEU A 32 10.38 -4.43 -1.43
N SER A 33 10.14 -3.12 -1.56
CA SER A 33 10.38 -2.14 -0.50
C SER A 33 9.60 -2.48 0.77
N LEU A 34 8.32 -2.86 0.62
CA LEU A 34 7.48 -3.30 1.74
C LEU A 34 8.00 -4.59 2.37
N LYS A 35 8.35 -5.60 1.57
CA LYS A 35 8.91 -6.86 2.08
C LYS A 35 10.24 -6.68 2.81
N ASN A 36 11.00 -5.62 2.50
CA ASN A 36 12.25 -5.30 3.18
C ASN A 36 12.04 -4.60 4.54
N ILE A 37 10.81 -4.18 4.87
CA ILE A 37 10.50 -3.66 6.20
C ILE A 37 10.48 -4.82 7.20
N GLY A 38 11.34 -4.72 8.21
CA GLY A 38 11.45 -5.74 9.26
C GLY A 38 10.10 -6.00 9.94
N GLY A 39 9.72 -7.28 9.96
CA GLY A 39 8.46 -7.73 10.56
C GLY A 39 7.29 -7.87 9.58
N ILE A 40 7.45 -7.55 8.29
CA ILE A 40 6.42 -7.83 7.28
C ILE A 40 6.62 -9.23 6.70
N ASP A 41 5.68 -10.12 7.00
CA ASP A 41 5.67 -11.50 6.51
C ASP A 41 5.15 -11.56 5.08
N GLU A 42 4.09 -10.80 4.78
CA GLU A 42 3.47 -10.72 3.45
C GLU A 42 2.90 -9.33 3.21
N CYS A 43 2.81 -8.91 1.96
CA CYS A 43 2.16 -7.65 1.59
C CYS A 43 1.44 -7.75 0.24
N MET A 44 0.38 -6.95 0.08
CA MET A 44 -0.37 -6.83 -1.17
C MET A 44 -0.75 -5.36 -1.39
N ILE A 45 -0.67 -4.91 -2.63
CA ILE A 45 -1.16 -3.59 -3.05
C ILE A 45 -2.37 -3.80 -3.96
N LEU A 46 -3.51 -3.21 -3.61
CA LEU A 46 -4.68 -3.09 -4.49
C LEU A 46 -4.74 -1.65 -4.99
N SER A 47 -4.41 -1.43 -6.26
CA SER A 47 -4.45 -0.11 -6.91
C SER A 47 -5.50 -0.12 -8.01
N THR A 48 -6.55 0.68 -7.82
CA THR A 48 -7.63 0.90 -8.79
C THR A 48 -7.82 2.41 -8.99
N CYS A 49 -8.61 2.83 -9.97
CA CYS A 49 -8.85 4.25 -10.24
C CYS A 49 -9.45 5.04 -9.06
N ASN A 50 -10.10 4.37 -8.11
CA ASN A 50 -10.83 5.02 -7.02
C ASN A 50 -10.23 4.72 -5.64
N ARG A 51 -9.25 3.82 -5.56
CA ARG A 51 -8.75 3.31 -4.28
C ARG A 51 -7.37 2.70 -4.42
N VAL A 52 -6.51 3.07 -3.49
CA VAL A 52 -5.21 2.40 -3.26
C VAL A 52 -5.22 1.84 -1.84
N GLU A 53 -5.00 0.54 -1.71
CA GLU A 53 -4.90 -0.16 -0.44
C GLU A 53 -3.57 -0.90 -0.35
N LEU A 54 -2.94 -0.81 0.81
CA LEU A 54 -1.79 -1.59 1.18
C LEU A 54 -2.17 -2.53 2.33
N TYR A 55 -2.08 -3.82 2.08
CA TYR A 55 -2.27 -4.87 3.06
C TYR A 55 -0.92 -5.40 3.50
N VAL A 56 -0.76 -5.61 4.81
CA VAL A 56 0.44 -6.20 5.39
C VAL A 56 0.07 -7.25 6.42
N SER A 57 0.72 -8.40 6.34
CA SER A 57 0.70 -9.42 7.39
C SER A 57 1.97 -9.30 8.22
N SER A 58 1.79 -9.26 9.55
CA SER A 58 2.89 -9.25 10.51
C SER A 58 2.52 -9.98 11.78
N ASP A 59 3.42 -10.81 12.28
CA ASP A 59 3.33 -11.39 13.63
C ASP A 59 3.60 -10.37 14.75
N LYS A 60 4.11 -9.17 14.41
CA LYS A 60 4.39 -8.08 15.35
C LYS A 60 3.56 -6.84 15.03
N LYS A 61 3.34 -5.99 16.03
CA LYS A 61 2.82 -4.64 15.75
C LYS A 61 3.94 -3.82 15.10
N ILE A 62 3.68 -3.31 13.91
CA ILE A 62 4.60 -2.41 13.20
C ILE A 62 4.22 -0.98 13.61
N TYR A 63 5.11 -0.31 14.36
CA TYR A 63 4.87 1.04 14.88
C TYR A 63 5.49 2.15 14.02
N HIS A 64 6.20 1.81 12.94
CA HIS A 64 6.80 2.74 11.99
C HIS A 64 6.38 2.33 10.59
N PHE A 65 5.33 2.96 10.08
CA PHE A 65 4.85 2.71 8.72
C PHE A 65 4.86 3.98 7.84
N LEU A 66 5.15 5.14 8.43
CA LEU A 66 5.18 6.45 7.79
C LEU A 66 6.27 7.31 8.42
#